data_AF-A0A5D8Q8R2-F1
#
_entry.id   AF-A0A5D8Q8R2-F1
#
_cell.length_a   1.000
_cell.length_b   1.000
_cell.length_c   1.000
_cell.angle_alpha   90.00
_cell.angle_beta   90.00
_cell.angle_gamma   90.00
#
_symmetry.space_group_name_H-M   'P 1'
#
loop_
_entity.id
_entity.type
_entity.pdbx_description
1 polymer ?
#
loop_
_entity_poly.entity_id
_entity_poly.type
_entity_poly.pdbx_seq_one_letter_code
_entity_poly.pdbx_strand_id
1 'polypeptide(L)'
;MILMSERARTTLLVFLVVLSIILSFFMWYGMTWPYVSSPTGNVQEISPAILLNILKPEKIIINFGGTTHTTMLENNSFDASWREFQNIVFSDSGNPTTVTETEFMNAMSYRSIMYMFAFPIPLSYFNDAYGKEINIPVDTVKDVIILAGNSPSFYIYDGFDKYIRMNMGYKNNGIETIISVKEDNAPLYSTAGDLGFTDKMHYDVLMPLDISKIDIPVIGVRKPDNIEMNTLVSKFFDSGSMVRRINEVSGDTVFTDGERGLKIYTDGRLEYTYSATSSARLDDVTSIKIATEFLSRYITNMNNVSLGGIVEGKDGYTINYNLRYNGLPVYSRQYGYPFIVEVKGKEVVSFKTAGLDFMPLGSSTRIFVGALDAMDASLAKGIEYWESLDMCYVVDMGKVRAAWRASDGEHTVYVDMENDNM
;
A
#
# COMPACT_ATOMS: atom_id res chain seq x y z
N MET A 1 -69.75 -6.32 -10.73
CA MET A 1 -69.57 -5.43 -9.57
C MET A 1 -69.83 -6.27 -8.32
N ILE A 2 -68.81 -6.93 -7.78
CA ILE A 2 -68.97 -7.85 -6.65
C ILE A 2 -69.05 -7.01 -5.37
N LEU A 3 -70.25 -6.90 -4.81
CA LEU A 3 -70.50 -6.34 -3.49
C LEU A 3 -69.87 -7.25 -2.44
N MET A 4 -68.60 -7.02 -2.10
CA MET A 4 -67.95 -7.67 -0.96
C MET A 4 -68.65 -7.25 0.33
N SER A 5 -69.04 -8.23 1.15
CA SER A 5 -69.64 -7.99 2.47
C SER A 5 -68.69 -7.18 3.35
N GLU A 6 -69.22 -6.32 4.22
CA GLU A 6 -68.41 -5.48 5.12
C GLU A 6 -67.42 -6.29 5.96
N ARG A 7 -67.79 -7.54 6.30
CA ARG A 7 -66.92 -8.49 6.98
C ARG A 7 -65.71 -8.85 6.14
N ALA A 8 -65.87 -9.11 4.84
CA ALA A 8 -64.76 -9.41 3.94
C ALA A 8 -63.80 -8.22 3.77
N ARG A 9 -64.32 -6.99 3.73
CA ARG A 9 -63.47 -5.78 3.67
C ARG A 9 -62.67 -5.60 4.95
N THR A 10 -63.30 -5.84 6.10
CA THR A 10 -62.65 -5.72 7.40
C THR A 10 -61.58 -6.80 7.58
N THR A 11 -61.86 -8.05 7.20
CA THR A 11 -60.87 -9.14 7.24
C THR A 11 -59.70 -8.88 6.30
N LEU A 12 -59.97 -8.39 5.08
CA LEU A 12 -58.92 -8.02 4.13
C LEU A 12 -58.04 -6.89 4.67
N LEU A 13 -58.65 -5.89 5.30
CA LEU A 13 -57.92 -4.75 5.88
C LEU A 13 -57.03 -5.20 7.03
N VAL A 14 -57.56 -6.00 7.96
CA VAL A 14 -56.77 -6.56 9.08
C VAL A 14 -55.63 -7.43 8.56
N PHE A 15 -55.89 -8.26 7.53
CA PHE A 15 -54.85 -9.06 6.90
C PHE A 15 -53.75 -8.19 6.28
N LEU A 16 -54.12 -7.14 5.55
CA LEU A 16 -53.16 -6.20 4.95
C LEU A 16 -52.32 -5.46 6.00
N VAL A 17 -52.93 -5.06 7.12
CA VAL A 17 -52.24 -4.39 8.22
C VAL A 17 -51.26 -5.34 8.91
N VAL A 18 -51.69 -6.57 9.22
CA VAL A 18 -50.81 -7.59 9.80
C VAL A 18 -49.68 -7.94 8.84
N LEU A 19 -49.97 -8.08 7.55
CA LEU A 19 -48.96 -8.33 6.51
C LEU A 19 -47.97 -7.17 6.41
N SER A 20 -48.41 -5.91 6.52
CA SER A 20 -47.50 -4.75 6.49
C SER A 20 -46.60 -4.67 7.72
N ILE A 21 -47.11 -5.06 8.89
CA ILE A 21 -46.33 -5.16 10.13
C ILE A 21 -45.29 -6.28 10.00
N ILE A 22 -45.67 -7.44 9.46
CA ILE A 22 -44.76 -8.57 9.20
C ILE A 22 -43.68 -8.17 8.18
N LEU A 23 -44.06 -7.51 7.08
CA LEU A 23 -43.11 -7.00 6.06
C LEU A 23 -42.17 -5.94 6.64
N SER A 24 -42.67 -5.03 7.49
CA SER A 24 -41.83 -4.04 8.18
C SER A 24 -40.90 -4.70 9.20
N PHE A 25 -41.38 -5.73 9.91
CA PHE A 25 -40.56 -6.53 10.81
C PHE A 25 -39.45 -7.27 10.06
N PHE A 26 -39.74 -7.84 8.88
CA PHE A 26 -38.74 -8.45 8.01
C PHE A 26 -37.72 -7.43 7.45
N MET A 27 -38.13 -6.19 7.16
CA MET A 27 -37.23 -5.12 6.74
C MET A 27 -36.29 -4.65 7.86
N TRP A 28 -36.72 -4.72 9.12
CA TRP A 28 -35.92 -4.25 10.26
C TRP A 28 -34.99 -5.32 10.84
N TYR A 29 -35.43 -6.59 10.82
CA TYR A 29 -34.68 -7.69 11.43
C TYR A 29 -33.97 -8.60 10.43
N GLY A 30 -33.99 -8.29 9.13
CA GLY A 30 -33.21 -8.98 8.11
C GLY A 30 -33.44 -10.49 8.11
N MET A 31 -34.47 -10.96 7.39
CA MET A 31 -34.68 -12.39 7.25
C MET A 31 -33.51 -12.99 6.45
N THR A 32 -32.56 -13.62 7.14
CA THR A 32 -31.51 -14.44 6.53
C THR A 32 -32.14 -15.73 6.00
N TRP A 33 -32.89 -15.67 4.91
CA TRP A 33 -33.11 -16.86 4.10
C TRP A 33 -31.74 -17.27 3.53
N PRO A 34 -31.44 -18.58 3.44
CA PRO A 34 -30.29 -19.07 2.71
C PRO A 34 -30.57 -18.89 1.22
N TYR A 35 -30.62 -17.64 0.75
CA TYR A 35 -30.30 -17.36 -0.63
C TYR A 35 -28.81 -17.63 -0.77
N VAL A 36 -28.53 -18.86 -1.19
CA VAL A 36 -27.29 -19.22 -1.85
C VAL A 36 -27.20 -18.35 -3.10
N SER A 37 -26.62 -17.18 -2.91
CA SER A 37 -25.58 -16.64 -3.76
C SER A 37 -25.14 -15.30 -3.17
N SER A 38 -24.42 -15.34 -2.05
CA SER A 38 -23.18 -14.57 -2.04
C SER A 38 -22.45 -14.95 -3.33
N PRO A 39 -21.66 -14.08 -3.98
CA PRO A 39 -20.46 -14.60 -4.58
C PRO A 39 -19.67 -15.15 -3.40
N THR A 40 -20.00 -16.37 -2.96
CA THR A 40 -18.99 -17.30 -2.52
C THR A 40 -17.97 -17.15 -3.61
N GLY A 41 -16.86 -16.50 -3.27
CA GLY A 41 -15.61 -17.03 -3.71
C GLY A 41 -15.73 -18.53 -3.44
N ASN A 42 -16.15 -19.30 -4.46
CA ASN A 42 -15.32 -20.39 -4.89
C ASN A 42 -13.93 -19.84 -4.67
N VAL A 43 -13.18 -20.42 -3.74
CA VAL A 43 -11.77 -20.11 -3.57
C VAL A 43 -11.17 -20.59 -4.89
N GLN A 44 -11.39 -19.78 -5.91
CA GLN A 44 -10.78 -19.84 -7.20
C GLN A 44 -9.34 -19.60 -6.80
N GLU A 45 -8.53 -20.62 -7.04
CA GLU A 45 -7.15 -20.67 -6.62
C GLU A 45 -6.52 -19.30 -6.91
N ILE A 46 -6.34 -18.51 -5.84
CA ILE A 46 -6.07 -17.09 -6.00
C ILE A 46 -4.69 -17.02 -6.61
N SER A 47 -4.60 -16.44 -7.80
CA SER A 47 -3.41 -16.56 -8.64
C SER A 47 -2.16 -16.15 -7.88
N PRO A 48 -1.10 -16.99 -7.82
CA PRO A 48 0.18 -16.62 -7.19
C PRO A 48 0.77 -15.33 -7.77
N ALA A 49 0.44 -15.00 -9.03
CA ALA A 49 0.84 -13.77 -9.68
C ALA A 49 0.33 -12.50 -8.97
N ILE A 50 -0.80 -12.57 -8.25
CA ILE A 50 -1.34 -11.44 -7.48
C ILE A 50 -0.40 -11.09 -6.32
N LEU A 51 0.15 -12.09 -5.62
CA LEU A 51 1.10 -11.87 -4.54
C LEU A 51 2.42 -11.30 -5.07
N LEU A 52 2.96 -11.87 -6.16
CA LEU A 52 4.22 -11.38 -6.75
C LEU A 52 4.17 -9.89 -7.12
N ASN A 53 2.99 -9.38 -7.49
CA ASN A 53 2.82 -7.98 -7.85
C ASN A 53 2.86 -7.02 -6.64
N ILE A 54 2.42 -7.47 -5.46
CA ILE A 54 2.35 -6.63 -4.25
C ILE A 54 3.54 -6.81 -3.30
N LEU A 55 4.28 -7.91 -3.40
CA LEU A 55 5.49 -8.18 -2.59
C LEU A 55 6.73 -7.43 -3.13
N LYS A 56 6.53 -6.19 -3.57
CA LYS A 56 7.59 -5.30 -4.06
C LYS A 56 8.16 -4.48 -2.90
N PRO A 57 9.43 -4.07 -2.98
CA PRO A 57 10.00 -3.13 -2.02
C PRO A 57 9.26 -1.79 -2.09
N GLU A 58 9.32 -1.03 -1.00
CA GLU A 58 8.85 0.35 -0.93
C GLU A 58 9.83 1.28 -1.64
N LYS A 59 11.14 1.06 -1.44
CA LYS A 59 12.21 1.88 -2.00
C LYS A 59 13.32 1.00 -2.61
N ILE A 60 13.93 1.51 -3.68
CA ILE A 60 15.15 0.95 -4.25
C ILE A 60 16.18 2.06 -4.30
N ILE A 61 17.34 1.81 -3.71
CA ILE A 61 18.47 2.74 -3.65
C ILE A 61 19.60 2.16 -4.47
N ILE A 62 20.19 2.99 -5.32
CA ILE A 62 21.40 2.67 -6.06
C ILE A 62 22.56 3.32 -5.33
N ASN A 63 23.57 2.52 -4.99
CA ASN A 63 24.80 2.97 -4.38
C ASN A 63 25.89 2.99 -5.45
N PHE A 64 26.47 4.16 -5.73
CA PHE A 64 27.53 4.30 -6.75
C PHE A 64 28.92 3.93 -6.21
N GLY A 65 29.02 3.68 -4.91
CA GLY A 65 30.27 3.46 -4.18
C GLY A 65 30.72 4.75 -3.47
N GLY A 66 31.29 4.61 -2.27
CA GLY A 66 31.58 5.74 -1.39
C GLY A 66 30.30 6.27 -0.74
N THR A 67 30.13 7.60 -0.76
CA THR A 67 29.08 8.34 -0.02
C THR A 67 27.94 8.85 -0.92
N THR A 68 27.91 8.41 -2.18
CA THR A 68 26.94 8.88 -3.19
C THR A 68 25.97 7.79 -3.60
N HIS A 69 24.69 8.18 -3.55
CA HIS A 69 23.56 7.30 -3.76
C HIS A 69 22.53 7.98 -4.67
N THR A 70 21.58 7.21 -5.18
CA THR A 70 20.36 7.75 -5.77
C THR A 70 19.17 6.84 -5.52
N THR A 71 17.96 7.41 -5.55
CA THR A 71 16.72 6.65 -5.41
C THR A 71 16.13 6.32 -6.78
N MET A 72 15.64 5.09 -6.93
CA MET A 72 14.98 4.65 -8.16
C MET A 72 13.54 5.17 -8.26
N LEU A 73 13.37 6.34 -8.89
CA LEU A 73 12.05 6.96 -9.04
C LEU A 73 11.26 6.43 -10.26
N GLU A 74 11.94 6.16 -11.38
CA GLU A 74 11.26 5.74 -12.62
C GLU A 74 10.67 4.33 -12.50
N ASN A 75 9.36 4.19 -12.77
CA ASN A 75 8.64 2.91 -12.66
C ASN A 75 9.26 1.79 -13.51
N ASN A 76 9.65 2.09 -14.75
CA ASN A 76 10.23 1.08 -15.65
C ASN A 76 11.59 0.55 -15.12
N SER A 77 12.45 1.45 -14.65
CA SER A 77 13.74 1.08 -14.05
C SER A 77 13.55 0.35 -12.72
N PHE A 78 12.55 0.75 -11.94
CA PHE A 78 12.16 0.08 -10.71
C PHE A 78 11.71 -1.37 -10.96
N ASP A 79 10.77 -1.59 -11.89
CA ASP A 79 10.29 -2.93 -12.22
C ASP A 79 11.40 -3.81 -12.83
N ALA A 80 12.30 -3.22 -13.63
CA ALA A 80 13.47 -3.92 -14.15
C ALA A 80 14.43 -4.35 -13.05
N SER A 81 14.72 -3.46 -12.09
CA SER A 81 15.57 -3.75 -10.93
C SER A 81 14.92 -4.77 -9.99
N TRP A 82 13.60 -4.72 -9.81
CA TRP A 82 12.86 -5.71 -9.03
C TRP A 82 12.94 -7.10 -9.66
N ARG A 83 12.75 -7.20 -10.97
CA ARG A 83 12.91 -8.48 -11.68
C ARG A 83 14.33 -9.04 -11.52
N GLU A 84 15.35 -8.17 -11.54
CA GLU A 84 16.73 -8.59 -11.31
C GLU A 84 16.95 -9.10 -9.88
N PHE A 85 16.38 -8.43 -8.87
CA PHE A 85 16.36 -8.94 -7.49
C PHE A 85 15.77 -10.34 -7.42
N GLN A 86 14.61 -10.56 -8.04
CA GLN A 86 13.93 -11.84 -8.01
C GLN A 86 14.78 -12.96 -8.63
N ASN A 87 15.47 -12.65 -9.75
CA ASN A 87 16.38 -13.57 -10.41
C ASN A 87 17.60 -13.94 -9.56
N ILE A 88 18.04 -13.04 -8.67
CA ILE A 88 19.22 -13.24 -7.83
C ILE A 88 18.84 -13.95 -6.54
N VAL A 89 17.96 -13.34 -5.75
CA VAL A 89 17.69 -13.74 -4.36
C VAL A 89 16.92 -15.06 -4.31
N PHE A 90 16.05 -15.31 -5.30
CA PHE A 90 15.22 -16.52 -5.33
C PHE A 90 15.73 -17.60 -6.30
N SER A 91 16.96 -17.45 -6.78
CA SER A 91 17.72 -18.53 -7.44
C SER A 91 18.36 -19.44 -6.39
N ASP A 92 18.85 -20.63 -6.80
CA ASP A 92 19.61 -21.51 -5.92
C ASP A 92 20.86 -20.78 -5.43
N SER A 93 20.80 -20.31 -4.19
CA SER A 93 21.79 -19.41 -3.60
C SER A 93 22.87 -20.20 -2.89
N GLY A 94 24.09 -19.62 -2.84
CA GLY A 94 25.25 -20.26 -2.23
C GLY A 94 25.18 -20.31 -0.70
N ASN A 95 26.27 -20.72 -0.07
CA ASN A 95 26.29 -20.93 1.38
C ASN A 95 26.09 -19.61 2.15
N PRO A 96 25.19 -19.59 3.16
CA PRO A 96 24.99 -18.44 4.02
C PRO A 96 26.14 -18.23 4.99
N THR A 97 26.42 -16.97 5.32
CA THR A 97 27.32 -16.58 6.41
C THR A 97 26.64 -15.49 7.23
N THR A 98 26.59 -15.63 8.56
CA THR A 98 26.11 -14.57 9.44
C THR A 98 27.12 -13.42 9.46
N VAL A 99 26.62 -12.19 9.42
CA VAL A 99 27.42 -10.96 9.48
C VAL A 99 26.87 -10.03 10.55
N THR A 100 27.61 -8.97 10.86
CA THR A 100 27.19 -7.90 11.77
C THR A 100 26.36 -6.84 11.06
N GLU A 101 25.59 -6.05 11.82
CA GLU A 101 24.91 -4.85 11.31
C GLU A 101 25.90 -3.88 10.64
N THR A 102 27.08 -3.68 11.24
CA THR A 102 28.12 -2.81 10.66
C THR A 102 28.59 -3.32 9.28
N GLU A 103 28.76 -4.63 9.11
CA GLU A 103 29.10 -5.20 7.80
C GLU A 103 27.97 -5.03 6.77
N PHE A 104 26.71 -5.14 7.20
CA PHE A 104 25.55 -4.87 6.36
C PHE A 104 25.52 -3.39 5.93
N MET A 105 25.69 -2.45 6.86
CA MET A 105 25.69 -1.02 6.55
C MET A 105 26.87 -0.63 5.65
N ASN A 106 28.07 -1.18 5.90
CA ASN A 106 29.23 -0.97 5.04
C ASN A 106 29.02 -1.49 3.61
N ALA A 107 28.08 -2.41 3.37
CA ALA A 107 27.75 -2.86 2.03
C ALA A 107 27.22 -1.71 1.13
N MET A 108 26.60 -0.68 1.74
CA MET A 108 26.14 0.51 1.01
C MET A 108 27.28 1.38 0.47
N SER A 109 28.48 1.32 1.05
CA SER A 109 29.65 2.04 0.55
C SER A 109 30.27 1.41 -0.70
N TYR A 110 29.77 0.23 -1.13
CA TYR A 110 30.16 -0.40 -2.39
C TYR A 110 29.11 -0.15 -3.47
N ARG A 111 29.53 -0.31 -4.73
CA ARG A 111 28.61 -0.35 -5.87
C ARG A 111 27.59 -1.47 -5.65
N SER A 112 26.34 -1.09 -5.44
CA SER A 112 25.29 -2.01 -5.03
C SER A 112 23.90 -1.44 -5.26
N ILE A 113 22.88 -2.29 -5.17
CA ILE A 113 21.48 -1.87 -5.13
C ILE A 113 20.87 -2.40 -3.83
N MET A 114 20.26 -1.50 -3.07
CA MET A 114 19.51 -1.81 -1.85
C MET A 114 18.01 -1.81 -2.14
N TYR A 115 17.32 -2.83 -1.67
CA TYR A 115 15.88 -3.03 -1.78
C TYR A 115 15.30 -2.97 -0.37
N MET A 116 14.43 -2.00 -0.10
CA MET A 116 13.84 -1.78 1.22
C MET A 116 12.36 -2.11 1.19
N PHE A 117 11.92 -3.04 2.02
CA PHE A 117 10.51 -3.39 2.17
C PHE A 117 9.86 -2.56 3.27
N ALA A 118 8.56 -2.31 3.17
CA ALA A 118 7.84 -1.47 4.14
C ALA A 118 7.86 -2.07 5.57
N PHE A 119 7.85 -3.39 5.67
CA PHE A 119 7.92 -4.15 6.92
C PHE A 119 8.65 -5.49 6.69
N PRO A 120 9.03 -6.21 7.75
CA PRO A 120 9.63 -7.54 7.61
C PRO A 120 8.66 -8.52 6.94
N ILE A 121 8.87 -8.84 5.67
CA ILE A 121 7.97 -9.71 4.91
C ILE A 121 8.30 -11.17 5.20
N PRO A 122 7.35 -11.99 5.67
CA PRO A 122 7.57 -13.43 5.87
C PRO A 122 8.00 -14.13 4.58
N LEU A 123 9.03 -14.98 4.68
CA LEU A 123 9.54 -15.77 3.56
C LEU A 123 8.46 -16.69 2.97
N SER A 124 7.52 -17.13 3.81
CA SER A 124 6.34 -17.90 3.40
C SER A 124 5.50 -17.18 2.34
N TYR A 125 5.47 -15.84 2.33
CA TYR A 125 4.70 -15.08 1.34
C TYR A 125 5.35 -15.19 -0.03
N PHE A 126 6.68 -15.12 -0.09
CA PHE A 126 7.42 -15.38 -1.31
C PHE A 126 7.28 -16.85 -1.73
N ASN A 127 7.40 -17.81 -0.79
CA ASN A 127 7.26 -19.23 -1.12
C ASN A 127 5.92 -19.54 -1.80
N ASP A 128 4.82 -18.98 -1.26
CA ASP A 128 3.49 -19.12 -1.84
C ASP A 128 3.38 -18.42 -3.20
N ALA A 129 3.93 -17.21 -3.33
CA ALA A 129 3.93 -16.44 -4.58
C ALA A 129 4.72 -17.12 -5.72
N TYR A 130 5.80 -17.83 -5.39
CA TYR A 130 6.64 -18.55 -6.35
C TYR A 130 6.26 -20.03 -6.52
N GLY A 131 5.41 -20.58 -5.65
CA GLY A 131 5.06 -21.99 -5.65
C GLY A 131 6.24 -22.94 -5.36
N LYS A 132 7.28 -22.46 -4.68
CA LYS A 132 8.46 -23.26 -4.27
C LYS A 132 9.03 -22.73 -2.96
N GLU A 133 9.69 -23.60 -2.20
CA GLU A 133 10.44 -23.18 -1.03
C GLU A 133 11.72 -22.45 -1.45
N ILE A 134 11.86 -21.21 -1.00
CA ILE A 134 13.07 -20.42 -1.13
C ILE A 134 13.98 -20.78 0.05
N ASN A 135 15.18 -21.26 -0.26
CA ASN A 135 16.13 -21.72 0.76
C ASN A 135 17.05 -20.57 1.22
N ILE A 136 16.52 -19.68 2.06
CA ILE A 136 17.28 -18.62 2.72
C ILE A 136 17.12 -18.81 4.23
N PRO A 137 18.19 -18.70 5.05
CA PRO A 137 18.12 -18.98 6.48
C PRO A 137 17.56 -17.80 7.30
N VAL A 138 16.44 -17.23 6.86
CA VAL A 138 15.68 -16.19 7.57
C VAL A 138 14.20 -16.46 7.43
N ASP A 139 13.43 -16.09 8.45
CA ASP A 139 11.97 -16.22 8.44
C ASP A 139 11.29 -15.03 7.75
N THR A 140 11.96 -13.87 7.74
CA THR A 140 11.49 -12.61 7.16
C THR A 140 12.58 -11.91 6.36
N VAL A 141 12.18 -11.04 5.43
CA VAL A 141 13.07 -10.19 4.64
C VAL A 141 12.61 -8.74 4.79
N LYS A 142 13.46 -7.88 5.35
CA LYS A 142 13.18 -6.44 5.53
C LYS A 142 13.96 -5.59 4.55
N ASP A 143 15.28 -5.81 4.46
CA ASP A 143 16.15 -5.09 3.53
C ASP A 143 17.16 -6.04 2.88
N VAL A 144 17.51 -5.78 1.62
CA VAL A 144 18.49 -6.58 0.89
C VAL A 144 19.43 -5.68 0.10
N ILE A 145 20.74 -5.92 0.22
CA ILE A 145 21.76 -5.20 -0.56
C ILE A 145 22.45 -6.19 -1.49
N ILE A 146 22.40 -5.94 -2.80
CA ILE A 146 23.06 -6.76 -3.80
C ILE A 146 24.29 -6.03 -4.33
N LEU A 147 25.48 -6.58 -4.12
CA LEU A 147 26.73 -5.99 -4.60
C LEU A 147 26.92 -6.22 -6.11
N ALA A 148 27.46 -5.21 -6.79
CA ALA A 148 27.96 -5.34 -8.15
C ALA A 148 29.39 -5.88 -8.17
N GLY A 149 29.83 -6.40 -9.33
CA GLY A 149 31.22 -6.75 -9.58
C GLY A 149 31.48 -8.24 -9.83
N ASN A 150 32.75 -8.66 -9.68
CA ASN A 150 33.23 -9.97 -10.12
C ASN A 150 32.97 -11.13 -9.15
N SER A 151 32.58 -10.85 -7.90
CA SER A 151 32.20 -11.85 -6.91
C SER A 151 31.00 -11.33 -6.11
N PRO A 152 29.85 -11.15 -6.77
CA PRO A 152 28.72 -10.49 -6.15
C PRO A 152 28.18 -11.37 -5.02
N SER A 153 27.98 -10.74 -3.88
CA SER A 153 27.22 -11.29 -2.76
C SER A 153 26.04 -10.39 -2.49
N PHE A 154 24.98 -10.96 -1.94
CA PHE A 154 23.90 -10.14 -1.39
C PHE A 154 23.81 -10.32 0.11
N TYR A 155 23.34 -9.27 0.77
CA TYR A 155 23.12 -9.20 2.19
C TYR A 155 21.63 -9.12 2.45
N ILE A 156 21.13 -9.78 3.48
CA ILE A 156 19.74 -9.69 3.93
C ILE A 156 19.74 -9.29 5.40
N TYR A 157 18.91 -8.30 5.71
CA TYR A 157 18.45 -8.00 7.06
C TYR A 157 17.02 -8.51 7.22
N ASP A 158 16.77 -9.27 8.29
CA ASP A 158 15.46 -9.88 8.53
C ASP A 158 14.43 -8.90 9.11
N GLY A 159 14.87 -7.73 9.60
CA GLY A 159 14.00 -6.73 10.22
C GLY A 159 13.99 -6.76 11.74
N PHE A 160 14.74 -7.67 12.36
CA PHE A 160 14.85 -7.81 13.80
C PHE A 160 16.32 -7.75 14.21
N ASP A 161 17.05 -8.86 14.14
CA ASP A 161 18.41 -8.98 14.65
C ASP A 161 19.35 -9.81 13.76
N LYS A 162 18.85 -10.41 12.66
CA LYS A 162 19.67 -11.28 11.81
C LYS A 162 20.13 -10.55 10.56
N TYR A 163 21.44 -10.60 10.36
CA TYR A 163 22.10 -10.16 9.13
C TYR A 163 22.84 -11.34 8.52
N ILE A 164 22.55 -11.63 7.26
CA ILE A 164 23.17 -12.73 6.52
C ILE A 164 23.79 -12.22 5.23
N ARG A 165 24.89 -12.86 4.83
CA ARG A 165 25.53 -12.70 3.54
C ARG A 165 25.43 -14.00 2.76
N MET A 166 25.01 -13.89 1.52
CA MET A 166 24.89 -15.00 0.57
C MET A 166 25.87 -14.77 -0.58
N ASN A 167 26.70 -15.78 -0.87
CA ASN A 167 27.54 -15.74 -2.07
C ASN A 167 26.71 -16.22 -3.28
N MET A 168 26.70 -15.44 -4.36
CA MET A 168 25.94 -15.83 -5.56
C MET A 168 26.61 -16.98 -6.31
N GLY A 169 27.92 -17.18 -6.19
CA GLY A 169 28.65 -18.26 -6.88
C GLY A 169 28.82 -18.05 -8.39
N TYR A 170 28.24 -16.99 -8.96
CA TYR A 170 28.37 -16.58 -10.35
C TYR A 170 28.48 -15.05 -10.46
N LYS A 171 28.99 -14.57 -11.60
CA LYS A 171 29.02 -13.14 -11.90
C LYS A 171 27.66 -12.69 -12.41
N ASN A 172 27.09 -11.66 -11.78
CA ASN A 172 25.88 -10.99 -12.23
C ASN A 172 26.24 -9.62 -12.81
N ASN A 173 25.97 -9.43 -14.10
CA ASN A 173 26.19 -8.13 -14.78
C ASN A 173 24.94 -7.23 -14.78
N GLY A 174 23.77 -7.76 -14.41
CA GLY A 174 22.50 -7.02 -14.39
C GLY A 174 22.54 -5.85 -13.42
N ILE A 175 23.05 -6.08 -12.21
CA ILE A 175 23.22 -5.03 -11.18
C ILE A 175 24.14 -3.92 -11.69
N GLU A 176 25.34 -4.26 -12.18
CA GLU A 176 26.29 -3.26 -12.70
C GLU A 176 25.70 -2.46 -13.88
N THR A 177 24.94 -3.12 -14.75
CA THR A 177 24.27 -2.47 -15.88
C THR A 177 23.25 -1.45 -15.40
N ILE A 178 22.43 -1.79 -14.40
CA ILE A 178 21.43 -0.88 -13.83
C ILE A 178 22.12 0.34 -13.20
N ILE A 179 23.20 0.11 -12.43
CA ILE A 179 23.96 1.20 -11.79
C ILE A 179 24.53 2.14 -12.86
N SER A 180 25.23 1.59 -13.86
CA SER A 180 25.91 2.36 -14.91
C SER A 180 24.95 3.24 -15.72
N VAL A 181 23.73 2.76 -16.00
CA VAL A 181 22.71 3.53 -16.73
C VAL A 181 22.25 4.78 -15.97
N LYS A 182 22.33 4.78 -14.63
CA LYS A 182 21.86 5.88 -13.79
C LYS A 182 22.97 6.86 -13.37
N GLU A 183 24.23 6.49 -13.52
CA GLU A 183 25.38 7.25 -12.99
C GLU A 183 25.52 8.65 -13.59
N ASP A 184 25.17 8.84 -14.88
CA ASP A 184 25.46 10.10 -15.59
C ASP A 184 24.48 11.26 -15.27
N ASN A 185 23.24 10.98 -14.88
CA ASN A 185 22.18 12.00 -14.80
C ASN A 185 21.26 11.90 -13.58
N ALA A 186 21.51 10.97 -12.66
CA ALA A 186 20.63 10.81 -11.50
C ALA A 186 20.80 11.95 -10.47
N PRO A 187 19.71 12.35 -9.78
CA PRO A 187 19.83 13.19 -8.60
C PRO A 187 20.66 12.47 -7.54
N LEU A 188 21.69 13.13 -7.03
CA LEU A 188 22.60 12.55 -6.05
C LEU A 188 22.09 12.75 -4.63
N TYR A 189 22.26 11.72 -3.83
CA TYR A 189 21.94 11.68 -2.41
C TYR A 189 23.20 11.30 -1.64
N SER A 190 23.28 11.78 -0.41
CA SER A 190 24.23 11.28 0.58
C SER A 190 23.48 10.88 1.83
N THR A 191 24.09 10.07 2.67
CA THR A 191 23.47 9.69 3.92
C THR A 191 23.64 10.80 4.97
N ALA A 192 22.76 10.85 5.96
CA ALA A 192 22.83 11.78 7.07
C ALA A 192 24.16 11.67 7.82
N GLY A 193 24.63 10.44 8.05
CA GLY A 193 25.88 10.10 8.70
C GLY A 193 27.08 10.62 7.93
N ASP A 194 27.12 10.42 6.61
CA ASP A 194 28.17 10.95 5.74
C ASP A 194 28.21 12.49 5.72
N LEU A 195 27.05 13.13 5.94
CA LEU A 195 26.92 14.58 6.09
C LEU A 195 27.19 15.08 7.53
N GLY A 196 27.44 14.16 8.49
CA GLY A 196 27.79 14.49 9.87
C GLY A 196 26.61 14.59 10.86
N PHE A 197 25.42 14.11 10.50
CA PHE A 197 24.21 14.15 11.34
C PHE A 197 24.01 12.85 12.16
N THR A 198 25.05 12.34 12.81
CA THR A 198 25.02 11.02 13.48
C THR A 198 24.20 10.98 14.77
N ASP A 199 24.19 12.07 15.54
CA ASP A 199 23.73 12.04 16.94
C ASP A 199 22.20 12.08 17.10
N LYS A 200 21.46 12.25 15.99
CA LYS A 200 20.00 12.37 15.97
C LYS A 200 19.32 11.39 15.01
N MET A 201 20.07 10.42 14.49
CA MET A 201 19.59 9.45 13.49
C MET A 201 19.61 8.05 14.10
N HIS A 202 18.50 7.32 14.00
CA HIS A 202 18.48 5.90 14.36
C HIS A 202 19.01 5.04 13.21
N TYR A 203 18.65 5.41 11.98
CA TYR A 203 19.14 4.83 10.74
C TYR A 203 19.62 5.93 9.81
N ASP A 204 20.53 5.58 8.90
CA ASP A 204 21.14 6.57 8.04
C ASP A 204 20.19 7.00 6.92
N VAL A 205 19.70 8.23 7.02
CA VAL A 205 18.66 8.81 6.14
C VAL A 205 19.31 9.34 4.86
N LEU A 206 18.70 9.06 3.70
CA LEU A 206 19.16 9.64 2.44
C LEU A 206 18.67 11.07 2.24
N MET A 207 19.60 11.99 2.00
CA MET A 207 19.34 13.39 1.73
C MET A 207 19.80 13.77 0.32
N PRO A 208 18.95 14.40 -0.51
CA PRO A 208 19.36 14.88 -1.81
C PRO A 208 20.37 16.02 -1.67
N LEU A 209 21.47 15.92 -2.41
CA LEU A 209 22.54 16.93 -2.44
C LEU A 209 22.17 18.13 -3.32
N ASP A 210 21.29 17.94 -4.29
CA ASP A 210 20.82 18.98 -5.20
C ASP A 210 19.34 18.76 -5.55
N ILE A 211 18.48 19.46 -4.82
CA ILE A 211 17.02 19.41 -5.02
C ILE A 211 16.58 19.98 -6.37
N SER A 212 17.41 20.78 -7.05
CA SER A 212 17.05 21.37 -8.35
C SER A 212 17.02 20.37 -9.50
N LYS A 213 17.65 19.20 -9.31
CA LYS A 213 17.64 18.07 -10.26
C LYS A 213 16.45 17.13 -10.06
N ILE A 214 15.59 17.39 -9.08
CA ILE A 214 14.46 16.53 -8.75
C ILE A 214 13.19 17.19 -9.29
N ASP A 215 12.52 16.49 -10.20
CA ASP A 215 11.26 16.91 -10.78
C ASP A 215 10.11 16.10 -10.16
N ILE A 216 9.23 16.76 -9.40
CA ILE A 216 8.10 16.13 -8.72
C ILE A 216 6.80 16.61 -9.39
N PRO A 217 6.08 15.78 -10.16
CA PRO A 217 4.86 16.22 -10.82
C PRO A 217 3.78 16.60 -9.79
N VAL A 218 2.99 17.62 -10.11
CA VAL A 218 1.78 17.94 -9.35
C VAL A 218 0.69 16.96 -9.77
N ILE A 219 0.06 16.33 -8.78
CA ILE A 219 -0.96 15.30 -9.01
C ILE A 219 -2.26 15.64 -8.30
N GLY A 220 -3.36 15.06 -8.77
CA GLY A 220 -4.68 15.20 -8.16
C GLY A 220 -5.39 13.86 -8.03
N VAL A 221 -6.34 13.78 -7.11
CA VAL A 221 -7.25 12.63 -6.99
C VAL A 221 -8.25 12.67 -8.15
N ARG A 222 -8.31 11.58 -8.92
CA ARG A 222 -9.35 11.41 -9.94
C ARG A 222 -10.68 11.11 -9.27
N LYS A 223 -11.69 11.89 -9.61
CA LYS A 223 -13.06 11.68 -9.16
C LYS A 223 -13.86 10.98 -10.26
N PRO A 224 -14.61 9.92 -9.92
CA PRO A 224 -15.44 9.26 -10.90
C PRO A 224 -16.55 10.20 -11.36
N ASP A 225 -16.81 10.26 -12.67
CA ASP A 225 -17.97 10.98 -13.20
C ASP A 225 -19.28 10.23 -12.91
N ASN A 226 -20.43 10.81 -13.30
CA ASN A 226 -21.74 10.21 -13.02
C ASN A 226 -21.96 8.84 -13.69
N ILE A 227 -21.34 8.58 -14.85
CA ILE A 227 -21.48 7.31 -15.57
C ILE A 227 -20.58 6.26 -14.89
N GLU A 228 -19.33 6.65 -14.61
CA GLU A 228 -18.37 5.84 -13.85
C GLU A 228 -18.91 5.49 -12.46
N MET A 229 -19.70 6.37 -11.85
CA MET A 229 -20.31 6.16 -10.53
C MET A 229 -21.22 4.93 -10.50
N ASN A 230 -22.11 4.77 -11.49
CA ASN A 230 -23.02 3.62 -11.53
C ASN A 230 -22.25 2.32 -11.75
N THR A 231 -21.23 2.36 -12.62
CA THR A 231 -20.34 1.22 -12.84
C THR A 231 -19.57 0.89 -11.56
N LEU A 232 -19.05 1.88 -10.84
CA LEU A 232 -18.34 1.70 -9.58
C LEU A 232 -19.25 1.07 -8.52
N VAL A 233 -20.45 1.60 -8.32
CA VAL A 233 -21.44 1.06 -7.38
C VAL A 233 -21.76 -0.40 -7.73
N SER A 234 -21.99 -0.71 -9.02
CA SER A 234 -22.32 -2.08 -9.43
C SER A 234 -21.24 -3.13 -9.13
N LYS A 235 -19.99 -2.70 -8.88
CA LYS A 235 -18.90 -3.60 -8.48
C LYS A 235 -18.92 -3.94 -6.97
N PHE A 236 -19.52 -3.10 -6.13
CA PHE A 236 -19.57 -3.29 -4.67
C PHE A 236 -20.83 -4.01 -4.18
N PHE A 237 -21.87 -4.09 -5.00
CA PHE A 237 -23.16 -4.68 -4.62
C PHE A 237 -23.51 -5.85 -5.52
N ASP A 238 -24.21 -6.84 -4.98
CA ASP A 238 -24.62 -8.02 -5.73
C ASP A 238 -25.64 -7.68 -6.82
N SER A 239 -25.61 -8.43 -7.92
CA SER A 239 -26.55 -8.26 -9.02
C SER A 239 -27.98 -8.55 -8.54
N GLY A 240 -28.83 -7.51 -8.55
CA GLY A 240 -30.22 -7.62 -8.10
C GLY A 240 -30.49 -7.06 -6.70
N SER A 241 -29.47 -6.61 -5.96
CA SER A 241 -29.68 -5.87 -4.70
C SER A 241 -30.43 -4.57 -4.95
N MET A 242 -31.41 -4.26 -4.09
CA MET A 242 -32.09 -2.97 -4.11
C MET A 242 -31.24 -1.91 -3.41
N VAL A 243 -30.32 -1.30 -4.16
CA VAL A 243 -29.40 -0.29 -3.65
C VAL A 243 -30.13 1.05 -3.49
N ARG A 244 -30.13 1.60 -2.27
CA ARG A 244 -30.61 2.94 -1.94
C ARG A 244 -29.46 3.93 -2.09
N ARG A 245 -29.75 5.11 -2.66
CA ARG A 245 -28.84 6.25 -2.72
C ARG A 245 -29.31 7.34 -1.77
N ILE A 246 -28.40 7.84 -0.95
CA ILE A 246 -28.61 8.94 0.00
C ILE A 246 -27.57 10.01 -0.31
N ASN A 247 -28.00 11.23 -0.59
CA ASN A 247 -27.09 12.37 -0.74
C ASN A 247 -27.09 13.15 0.59
N GLU A 248 -25.93 13.30 1.20
CA GLU A 248 -25.75 14.08 2.42
C GLU A 248 -25.70 15.58 2.09
N VAL A 249 -25.97 16.43 3.10
CA VAL A 249 -25.90 17.90 2.94
C VAL A 249 -24.47 18.36 2.60
N SER A 250 -23.45 17.61 3.00
CA SER A 250 -22.05 17.83 2.64
C SER A 250 -21.77 17.64 1.14
N GLY A 251 -22.68 17.00 0.40
CA GLY A 251 -22.48 16.56 -0.98
C GLY A 251 -21.94 15.13 -1.12
N ASP A 252 -21.59 14.47 -0.02
CA ASP A 252 -21.18 13.07 -0.04
C ASP A 252 -22.36 12.18 -0.43
N THR A 253 -22.09 11.07 -1.11
CA THR A 253 -23.12 10.12 -1.53
C THR A 253 -22.91 8.78 -0.85
N VAL A 254 -23.97 8.25 -0.24
CA VAL A 254 -23.99 6.93 0.39
C VAL A 254 -24.90 5.99 -0.41
N PHE A 255 -24.38 4.81 -0.72
CA PHE A 255 -25.11 3.70 -1.31
C PHE A 255 -25.23 2.57 -0.29
N THR A 256 -26.40 1.94 -0.18
CA THR A 256 -26.58 0.80 0.72
C THR A 256 -27.72 -0.12 0.29
N ASP A 257 -27.56 -1.42 0.51
CA ASP A 257 -28.62 -2.43 0.36
C ASP A 257 -29.15 -2.95 1.72
N GLY A 258 -28.68 -2.37 2.83
CA GLY A 258 -29.00 -2.79 4.19
C GLY A 258 -27.91 -3.64 4.86
N GLU A 259 -27.09 -4.35 4.10
CA GLU A 259 -25.96 -5.14 4.62
C GLU A 259 -24.61 -4.51 4.28
N ARG A 260 -24.50 -3.98 3.05
CA ARG A 260 -23.35 -3.27 2.53
C ARG A 260 -23.60 -1.78 2.50
N GLY A 261 -22.54 -1.02 2.74
CA GLY A 261 -22.50 0.43 2.65
C GLY A 261 -21.31 0.85 1.80
N LEU A 262 -21.51 1.81 0.90
CA LEU A 262 -20.46 2.47 0.15
C LEU A 262 -20.66 3.99 0.27
N LYS A 263 -19.77 4.65 0.99
CA LYS A 263 -19.71 6.11 1.07
C LYS A 263 -18.67 6.64 0.10
N ILE A 264 -19.09 7.62 -0.69
CA ILE A 264 -18.28 8.29 -1.69
C ILE A 264 -18.20 9.75 -1.30
N TYR A 265 -17.00 10.18 -0.91
CA TYR A 265 -16.76 11.54 -0.46
C TYR A 265 -16.57 12.46 -1.65
N THR A 266 -16.98 13.72 -1.49
CA THR A 266 -16.79 14.78 -2.50
C THR A 266 -15.32 15.03 -2.84
N ASP A 267 -14.41 14.64 -1.96
CA ASP A 267 -12.96 14.76 -2.10
C ASP A 267 -12.32 13.58 -2.86
N GLY A 268 -13.09 12.55 -3.21
CA GLY A 268 -12.64 11.37 -3.96
C GLY A 268 -12.30 10.14 -3.09
N ARG A 269 -12.36 10.26 -1.76
CA ARG A 269 -12.23 9.10 -0.86
C ARG A 269 -13.43 8.17 -0.98
N LEU A 270 -13.21 6.89 -0.70
CA LEU A 270 -14.28 5.90 -0.54
C LEU A 270 -14.13 5.14 0.76
N GLU A 271 -15.27 4.81 1.35
CA GLU A 271 -15.38 3.88 2.46
C GLU A 271 -16.47 2.86 2.17
N TYR A 272 -16.08 1.59 2.13
CA TYR A 272 -16.98 0.46 2.01
C TYR A 272 -17.03 -0.29 3.33
N THR A 273 -18.21 -0.78 3.68
CA THR A 273 -18.46 -1.61 4.86
C THR A 273 -19.42 -2.73 4.54
N TYR A 274 -19.20 -3.91 5.11
CA TYR A 274 -20.11 -5.04 5.02
C TYR A 274 -20.35 -5.65 6.40
N SER A 275 -21.63 -5.81 6.75
CA SER A 275 -22.06 -6.29 8.07
C SER A 275 -22.00 -7.82 8.23
N ALA A 276 -21.21 -8.52 7.41
CA ALA A 276 -21.07 -9.97 7.51
C ALA A 276 -20.42 -10.38 8.83
N THR A 277 -21.05 -11.34 9.48
CA THR A 277 -20.47 -12.11 10.59
C THR A 277 -19.88 -13.39 10.03
N SER A 278 -18.57 -13.40 9.77
CA SER A 278 -17.82 -14.62 9.52
C SER A 278 -16.95 -14.95 10.73
N SER A 279 -17.02 -16.19 11.23
CA SER A 279 -16.34 -16.61 12.46
C SER A 279 -15.13 -17.50 12.24
N ALA A 280 -14.86 -17.93 11.00
CA ALA A 280 -13.72 -18.78 10.70
C ALA A 280 -12.50 -17.92 10.35
N ARG A 281 -11.55 -17.81 11.27
CA ARG A 281 -10.28 -17.11 11.02
C ARG A 281 -9.49 -17.86 9.94
N LEU A 282 -9.01 -17.13 8.94
CA LEU A 282 -8.09 -17.62 7.92
C LEU A 282 -6.63 -17.35 8.33
N ASP A 283 -5.69 -17.93 7.61
CA ASP A 283 -4.29 -17.50 7.67
C ASP A 283 -4.12 -16.12 6.99
N ASP A 284 -2.99 -15.49 7.29
CA ASP A 284 -2.62 -14.18 6.78
C ASP A 284 -2.46 -14.17 5.25
N VAL A 285 -1.75 -15.15 4.66
CA VAL A 285 -1.53 -15.25 3.21
C VAL A 285 -2.85 -15.31 2.45
N THR A 286 -3.78 -16.16 2.89
CA THR A 286 -5.11 -16.25 2.29
C THR A 286 -5.89 -14.93 2.44
N SER A 287 -5.75 -14.24 3.59
CA SER A 287 -6.39 -12.94 3.81
C SER A 287 -5.83 -11.85 2.90
N ILE A 288 -4.51 -11.82 2.68
CA ILE A 288 -3.86 -10.92 1.72
C ILE A 288 -4.36 -11.19 0.30
N LYS A 289 -4.45 -12.46 -0.10
CA LYS A 289 -4.96 -12.87 -1.41
C LYS A 289 -6.38 -12.34 -1.65
N ILE A 290 -7.29 -12.54 -0.69
CA ILE A 290 -8.67 -12.02 -0.74
C ILE A 290 -8.69 -10.49 -0.82
N ALA A 291 -7.94 -9.81 0.04
CA ALA A 291 -7.89 -8.35 0.07
C ALA A 291 -7.36 -7.77 -1.24
N THR A 292 -6.33 -8.41 -1.82
CA THR A 292 -5.68 -7.93 -3.04
C THR A 292 -6.54 -8.17 -4.27
N GLU A 293 -7.19 -9.32 -4.34
CA GLU A 293 -8.17 -9.60 -5.40
C GLU A 293 -9.32 -8.59 -5.35
N PHE A 294 -9.85 -8.30 -4.16
CA PHE A 294 -10.87 -7.28 -3.97
C PHE A 294 -10.37 -5.91 -4.45
N LEU A 295 -9.18 -5.48 -4.01
CA LEU A 295 -8.59 -4.20 -4.39
C LEU A 295 -8.41 -4.07 -5.92
N SER A 296 -7.97 -5.14 -6.58
CA SER A 296 -7.73 -5.18 -8.03
C SER A 296 -8.97 -4.92 -8.89
N ARG A 297 -10.18 -5.08 -8.34
CA ARG A 297 -11.45 -4.80 -9.05
C ARG A 297 -11.69 -3.30 -9.24
N TYR A 298 -11.06 -2.47 -8.42
CA TYR A 298 -11.31 -1.03 -8.33
C TYR A 298 -10.09 -0.20 -8.73
N ILE A 299 -8.87 -0.66 -8.44
CA ILE A 299 -7.64 0.05 -8.75
C ILE A 299 -7.17 -0.29 -10.17
N THR A 300 -6.94 0.75 -10.98
CA THR A 300 -6.66 0.59 -12.41
C THR A 300 -5.20 0.18 -12.67
N ASN A 301 -4.27 0.54 -11.78
CA ASN A 301 -2.84 0.25 -11.92
C ASN A 301 -2.27 -0.42 -10.67
N MET A 302 -2.45 -1.74 -10.57
CA MET A 302 -1.91 -2.54 -9.47
C MET A 302 -0.37 -2.64 -9.48
N ASN A 303 0.32 -2.31 -10.58
CA ASN A 303 1.79 -2.43 -10.64
C ASN A 303 2.51 -1.47 -9.69
N ASN A 304 1.84 -0.38 -9.31
CA ASN A 304 2.34 0.64 -8.41
C ASN A 304 1.90 0.42 -6.94
N VAL A 305 1.16 -0.65 -6.67
CA VAL A 305 0.65 -0.98 -5.35
C VAL A 305 1.56 -2.05 -4.74
N SER A 306 1.96 -1.86 -3.49
CA SER A 306 2.71 -2.86 -2.72
C SER A 306 2.12 -3.04 -1.33
N LEU A 307 2.49 -4.12 -0.66
CA LEU A 307 2.05 -4.40 0.69
C LEU A 307 2.76 -3.45 1.67
N GLY A 308 1.99 -2.67 2.42
CA GLY A 308 2.48 -1.68 3.39
C GLY A 308 2.50 -2.18 4.83
N GLY A 309 1.74 -3.23 5.14
CA GLY A 309 1.73 -3.86 6.45
C GLY A 309 0.48 -4.70 6.68
N ILE A 310 0.52 -5.52 7.73
CA ILE A 310 -0.60 -6.37 8.15
C ILE A 310 -0.76 -6.24 9.66
N VAL A 311 -1.99 -6.03 10.10
CA VAL A 311 -2.35 -5.97 11.51
C VAL A 311 -3.35 -7.07 11.80
N GLU A 312 -2.98 -7.97 12.71
CA GLU A 312 -3.86 -9.02 13.20
C GLU A 312 -4.93 -8.40 14.12
N GLY A 313 -6.19 -8.66 13.80
CA GLY A 313 -7.34 -8.35 14.63
C GLY A 313 -7.91 -9.62 15.29
N LYS A 314 -8.93 -9.44 16.13
CA LYS A 314 -9.56 -10.54 16.86
C LYS A 314 -10.11 -11.65 15.94
N ASP A 315 -10.76 -11.25 14.86
CA ASP A 315 -11.53 -12.14 13.97
C ASP A 315 -11.07 -12.06 12.50
N GLY A 316 -9.88 -11.52 12.24
CA GLY A 316 -9.41 -11.26 10.88
C GLY A 316 -8.14 -10.42 10.81
N TYR A 317 -7.85 -9.87 9.64
CA TYR A 317 -6.66 -9.05 9.40
C TYR A 317 -7.03 -7.71 8.75
N THR A 318 -6.28 -6.67 9.09
CA THR A 318 -6.25 -5.42 8.35
C THR A 318 -4.99 -5.39 7.50
N ILE A 319 -5.16 -5.30 6.17
CA ILE A 319 -4.09 -5.25 5.19
C ILE A 319 -3.97 -3.81 4.71
N ASN A 320 -2.80 -3.23 4.92
CA ASN A 320 -2.44 -1.90 4.46
C ASN A 320 -1.65 -2.02 3.15
N TYR A 321 -1.99 -1.21 2.16
CA TYR A 321 -1.25 -1.16 0.90
C TYR A 321 -0.64 0.22 0.69
N ASN A 322 0.60 0.23 0.22
CA ASN A 322 1.30 1.39 -0.28
C ASN A 322 0.96 1.64 -1.75
N LEU A 323 1.08 2.89 -2.18
CA LEU A 323 0.97 3.30 -3.57
C LEU A 323 2.17 4.15 -3.92
N ARG A 324 2.78 3.90 -5.07
CA ARG A 324 3.81 4.75 -5.65
C ARG A 324 3.27 5.55 -6.83
N TYR A 325 3.56 6.84 -6.85
CA TYR A 325 3.31 7.68 -8.00
C TYR A 325 4.60 8.38 -8.41
N ASN A 326 5.02 8.19 -9.67
CA ASN A 326 6.29 8.70 -10.19
C ASN A 326 7.49 8.45 -9.24
N GLY A 327 7.54 7.25 -8.66
CA GLY A 327 8.61 6.85 -7.76
C GLY A 327 8.41 7.19 -6.29
N LEU A 328 7.55 8.16 -5.96
CA LEU A 328 7.32 8.61 -4.59
C LEU A 328 6.15 7.86 -3.94
N PRO A 329 6.24 7.50 -2.64
CA PRO A 329 5.13 6.93 -1.90
C PRO A 329 4.01 7.96 -1.73
N VAL A 330 2.77 7.48 -1.74
CA VAL A 330 1.56 8.27 -1.47
C VAL A 330 0.99 7.85 -0.12
N TYR A 331 0.84 8.82 0.80
CA TYR A 331 0.27 8.60 2.12
C TYR A 331 -1.07 9.32 2.28
N SER A 332 -1.92 8.77 3.15
CA SER A 332 -3.15 9.43 3.57
C SER A 332 -2.92 10.11 4.91
N ARG A 333 -3.20 11.41 5.01
CA ARG A 333 -3.14 12.08 6.32
C ARG A 333 -4.19 11.54 7.29
N GLN A 334 -5.32 11.08 6.76
CA GLN A 334 -6.44 10.60 7.56
C GLN A 334 -6.27 9.14 8.00
N TYR A 335 -5.68 8.30 7.17
CA TYR A 335 -5.63 6.85 7.38
C TYR A 335 -4.20 6.30 7.53
N GLY A 336 -3.16 7.11 7.31
CA GLY A 336 -1.77 6.65 7.16
C GLY A 336 -1.50 6.09 5.77
N TYR A 337 -2.30 5.11 5.33
CA TYR A 337 -2.12 4.41 4.07
C TYR A 337 -3.13 4.86 2.98
N PRO A 338 -2.75 4.77 1.69
CA PRO A 338 -3.65 5.10 0.58
C PRO A 338 -4.78 4.09 0.41
N PHE A 339 -4.54 2.81 0.77
CA PHE A 339 -5.58 1.76 0.78
C PHE A 339 -5.48 0.90 2.03
N ILE A 340 -6.63 0.64 2.66
CA ILE A 340 -6.77 -0.23 3.82
C ILE A 340 -7.93 -1.18 3.57
N VAL A 341 -7.68 -2.48 3.69
CA VAL A 341 -8.69 -3.54 3.50
C VAL A 341 -8.75 -4.39 4.76
N GLU A 342 -9.93 -4.56 5.34
CA GLU A 342 -10.17 -5.46 6.47
C GLU A 342 -10.89 -6.72 5.98
N VAL A 343 -10.31 -7.88 6.30
CA VAL A 343 -10.84 -9.20 5.94
C VAL A 343 -11.23 -9.95 7.19
N LYS A 344 -12.45 -10.48 7.23
CA LYS A 344 -12.92 -11.40 8.28
C LYS A 344 -13.49 -12.66 7.65
N GLY A 345 -12.90 -13.79 8.00
CA GLY A 345 -13.12 -15.04 7.29
C GLY A 345 -12.88 -14.87 5.78
N LYS A 346 -13.87 -15.18 4.96
CA LYS A 346 -13.77 -15.11 3.49
C LYS A 346 -14.25 -13.79 2.88
N GLU A 347 -14.60 -12.82 3.72
CA GLU A 347 -15.27 -11.60 3.29
C GLU A 347 -14.41 -10.36 3.58
N VAL A 348 -14.44 -9.40 2.65
CA VAL A 348 -13.96 -8.04 2.92
C VAL A 348 -15.06 -7.29 3.66
N VAL A 349 -14.79 -6.91 4.90
CA VAL A 349 -15.75 -6.23 5.77
C VAL A 349 -15.58 -4.73 5.81
N SER A 350 -14.40 -4.22 5.44
CA SER A 350 -14.14 -2.80 5.31
C SER A 350 -13.10 -2.54 4.23
N PHE A 351 -13.29 -1.48 3.45
CA PHE A 351 -12.28 -0.96 2.53
C PHE A 351 -12.28 0.56 2.58
N LYS A 352 -11.11 1.16 2.78
CA LYS A 352 -10.92 2.61 2.81
C LYS A 352 -9.85 3.02 1.82
N THR A 353 -10.08 4.12 1.12
CA THR A 353 -9.12 4.66 0.18
C THR A 353 -9.01 6.18 0.25
N ALA A 354 -7.78 6.68 0.12
CA ALA A 354 -7.48 8.10 -0.06
C ALA A 354 -7.92 8.65 -1.43
N GLY A 355 -8.13 7.76 -2.41
CA GLY A 355 -8.49 8.06 -3.79
C GLY A 355 -8.27 6.83 -4.67
N LEU A 356 -9.23 6.55 -5.57
CA LEU A 356 -9.17 5.37 -6.45
C LEU A 356 -8.05 5.43 -7.49
N ASP A 357 -7.74 6.64 -7.96
CA ASP A 357 -6.79 6.87 -9.03
C ASP A 357 -6.21 8.29 -8.89
N PHE A 358 -4.99 8.46 -9.38
CA PHE A 358 -4.24 9.70 -9.31
C PHE A 358 -3.79 10.10 -10.71
N MET A 359 -3.96 11.37 -11.06
CA MET A 359 -3.61 11.88 -12.38
C MET A 359 -2.64 13.06 -12.29
N PRO A 360 -1.76 13.24 -13.29
CA PRO A 360 -0.90 14.41 -13.33
C PRO A 360 -1.75 15.63 -13.71
N LEU A 361 -1.46 16.78 -13.11
CA LEU A 361 -2.13 18.05 -13.42
C LEU A 361 -1.38 18.89 -14.46
N GLY A 362 -0.30 18.36 -15.03
CA GLY A 362 0.45 18.98 -16.14
C GLY A 362 1.48 20.02 -15.71
N SER A 363 1.77 20.13 -14.42
CA SER A 363 2.84 20.97 -13.87
C SER A 363 3.74 20.16 -12.93
N SER A 364 4.88 20.74 -12.56
CA SER A 364 5.79 20.18 -11.56
C SER A 364 5.93 21.10 -10.35
N THR A 365 6.10 20.47 -9.20
CA THR A 365 6.38 21.07 -7.89
C THR A 365 7.81 21.60 -7.93
N ARG A 366 7.99 22.88 -7.61
CA ARG A 366 9.32 23.41 -7.32
C ARG A 366 9.62 23.18 -5.84
N ILE A 367 10.68 22.43 -5.55
CA ILE A 367 11.10 22.17 -4.18
C ILE A 367 11.76 23.44 -3.62
N PHE A 368 11.16 24.03 -2.58
CA PHE A 368 11.74 25.15 -1.83
C PHE A 368 12.34 24.71 -0.50
N VAL A 369 11.70 23.73 0.16
CA VAL A 369 12.15 23.18 1.44
C VAL A 369 13.04 21.97 1.18
N GLY A 370 14.33 22.08 1.48
CA GLY A 370 15.28 20.96 1.40
C GLY A 370 15.14 19.98 2.57
N ALA A 371 15.93 18.90 2.55
CA ALA A 371 15.91 17.91 3.63
C ALA A 371 16.28 18.52 5.00
N LEU A 372 17.28 19.42 5.03
CA LEU A 372 17.68 20.10 6.28
C LEU A 372 16.58 21.02 6.81
N ASP A 373 15.98 21.82 5.94
CA ASP A 373 14.85 22.69 6.30
C ASP A 373 13.66 21.88 6.82
N ALA A 374 13.42 20.70 6.22
CA ALA A 374 12.38 19.78 6.67
C ALA A 374 12.70 19.16 8.04
N MET A 375 13.96 18.83 8.29
CA MET A 375 14.41 18.39 9.62
C MET A 375 14.15 19.47 10.66
N ASP A 376 14.61 20.71 10.42
CA ASP A 376 14.40 21.83 11.33
C ASP A 376 12.91 22.08 11.61
N ALA A 377 12.08 22.07 10.56
CA ALA A 377 10.64 22.23 10.69
C ALA A 377 9.96 21.07 11.44
N SER A 378 10.48 19.84 11.32
CA SER A 378 9.97 18.67 12.04
C SER A 378 10.41 18.65 13.51
N LEU A 379 11.61 19.14 13.82
CA LEU A 379 12.10 19.32 15.19
C LEU A 379 11.20 20.30 15.96
N ALA A 380 10.81 21.41 15.33
CA ALA A 380 9.86 22.35 15.92
C ALA A 380 8.46 21.74 16.18
N LYS A 381 8.16 20.59 15.58
CA LYS A 381 6.91 19.84 15.73
C LYS A 381 7.05 18.61 16.63
N GLY A 382 8.19 18.46 17.32
CA GLY A 382 8.40 17.45 18.35
C GLY A 382 9.15 16.19 17.90
N ILE A 383 9.67 16.13 16.67
CA ILE A 383 10.55 15.03 16.24
C ILE A 383 11.95 15.28 16.80
N GLU A 384 12.34 14.54 17.84
CA GLU A 384 13.67 14.72 18.48
C GLU A 384 14.77 13.86 17.85
N TYR A 385 14.39 12.73 17.26
CA TYR A 385 15.24 11.81 16.50
C TYR A 385 14.52 11.36 15.23
N TRP A 386 15.26 11.05 14.17
CA TRP A 386 14.66 10.58 12.91
C TRP A 386 15.00 9.11 12.68
N GLU A 387 13.96 8.30 12.54
CA GLU A 387 14.06 6.97 11.93
C GLU A 387 13.96 7.05 10.41
N SER A 388 13.19 8.01 9.90
CA SER A 388 13.06 8.25 8.46
C SER A 388 12.77 9.71 8.14
N LEU A 389 13.29 10.14 6.98
CA LEU A 389 12.94 11.39 6.32
C LEU A 389 12.86 11.12 4.82
N ASP A 390 11.65 11.14 4.27
CA ASP A 390 11.39 10.69 2.91
C ASP A 390 10.56 11.70 2.12
N MET A 391 10.86 11.84 0.83
CA MET A 391 9.98 12.56 -0.07
C MET A 391 8.75 11.71 -0.38
N CYS A 392 7.56 12.33 -0.36
CA CYS A 392 6.30 11.64 -0.58
C CYS A 392 5.24 12.57 -1.16
N TYR A 393 4.12 11.98 -1.57
CA TYR A 393 2.85 12.69 -1.69
C TYR A 393 2.00 12.44 -0.44
N VAL A 394 1.36 13.49 0.07
CA VAL A 394 0.36 13.37 1.12
C VAL A 394 -1.00 13.83 0.61
N VAL A 395 -2.01 12.99 0.81
CA VAL A 395 -3.40 13.28 0.50
C VAL A 395 -4.11 13.78 1.76
N ASP A 396 -4.70 14.96 1.67
CA ASP A 396 -5.45 15.60 2.75
C ASP A 396 -6.73 16.23 2.18
N MET A 397 -7.89 15.67 2.53
CA MET A 397 -9.21 16.11 2.04
C MET A 397 -9.26 16.30 0.51
N GLY A 398 -8.73 15.32 -0.24
CA GLY A 398 -8.72 15.30 -1.71
C GLY A 398 -7.70 16.23 -2.38
N LYS A 399 -6.94 17.00 -1.61
CA LYS A 399 -5.77 17.71 -2.10
C LYS A 399 -4.55 16.81 -1.96
N VAL A 400 -3.71 16.78 -2.98
CA VAL A 400 -2.45 16.06 -2.96
C VAL A 400 -1.32 17.08 -3.05
N ARG A 401 -0.30 16.92 -2.21
CA ARG A 401 0.88 17.79 -2.21
C ARG A 401 2.14 16.98 -2.01
N ALA A 402 3.23 17.45 -2.59
CA ALA A 402 4.56 16.92 -2.33
C ALA A 402 5.02 17.37 -0.94
N ALA A 403 5.56 16.46 -0.15
CA ALA A 403 5.97 16.71 1.22
C ALA A 403 7.14 15.83 1.63
N TRP A 404 7.91 16.30 2.61
CA TRP A 404 8.81 15.48 3.40
C TRP A 404 8.02 14.81 4.52
N ARG A 405 8.12 13.48 4.62
CA ARG A 405 7.63 12.67 5.72
C ARG A 405 8.78 12.44 6.70
N ALA A 406 8.76 13.12 7.84
CA ALA A 406 9.69 12.92 8.95
C ALA A 406 9.03 12.04 10.01
N SER A 407 9.71 11.00 10.50
CA SER A 407 9.17 10.11 11.52
C SER A 407 10.25 9.61 12.48
N ASP A 408 9.89 9.50 13.75
CA ASP A 408 10.66 8.94 14.86
C ASP A 408 10.15 7.53 15.26
N GLY A 409 9.33 6.90 14.42
CA GLY A 409 8.69 5.60 14.69
C GLY A 409 7.35 5.69 15.41
N GLU A 410 7.13 6.69 16.26
CA GLU A 410 5.87 6.88 17.00
C GLU A 410 5.00 8.00 16.41
N HIS A 411 5.65 9.07 15.99
CA HIS A 411 5.10 10.28 15.42
C HIS A 411 5.53 10.40 13.96
N THR A 412 4.65 11.00 13.15
CA THR A 412 4.94 11.35 11.76
C THR A 412 4.51 12.77 11.50
N VAL A 413 5.43 13.56 10.96
CA VAL A 413 5.21 14.95 10.55
C VAL A 413 5.38 15.06 9.05
N TYR A 414 4.45 15.73 8.40
CA TYR A 414 4.55 16.08 6.98
C TYR A 414 4.93 17.56 6.85
N VAL A 415 6.07 17.84 6.22
CA VAL A 415 6.55 19.19 5.90
C VAL A 415 6.35 19.43 4.41
N ASP A 416 5.62 20.49 4.07
CA ASP A 416 5.29 20.84 2.69
C ASP A 416 6.56 21.25 1.92
N MET A 417 6.72 20.77 0.69
CA MET A 417 7.89 21.12 -0.13
C MET A 417 7.77 22.47 -0.84
N GLU A 418 6.54 22.98 -1.01
CA GLU A 418 6.25 24.20 -1.77
C GLU A 418 6.15 25.45 -0.90
N ASN A 419 5.87 25.30 0.40
CA ASN A 419 5.59 26.42 1.29
C ASN A 419 6.80 26.75 2.17
N ASP A 420 7.41 27.91 1.91
CA ASP A 420 8.45 28.57 2.73
C ASP A 420 7.90 29.24 4.01
N ASN A 421 6.59 29.11 4.27
CA ASN A 421 5.99 29.63 5.50
C ASN A 421 6.23 28.62 6.64
N MET A 422 7.46 28.63 7.15
CA MET A 422 7.83 28.07 8.46
C MET A 422 7.09 28.79 9.59
#